data_AF-A0A1S0YV97-F1
#
_entry.id   AF-A0A1S0YV97-F1
#
_cell.length_a   1.000
_cell.length_b   1.000
_cell.length_c   1.000
_cell.angle_alpha   90.00
_cell.angle_beta   90.00
_cell.angle_gamma   90.00
#
_symmetry.space_group_name_H-M   'P 1'
#
loop_
_entity.id
_entity.type
_entity.pdbx_description
1 polymer ?
#
loop_
_entity_poly.entity_id
_entity_poly.type
_entity_poly.pdbx_seq_one_letter_code
_entity_poly.pdbx_strand_id
1 'polypeptide(L)'
;MRTPNYVVPDHGIGAVHSIPTIDVDTALVTRLLDNAGADTADVQVTLLQRGEDLGFYVEHNGSILSTFPEEEALEYPELAHIAAANLTPEVTARAERFDEGGIALSLRLPLPGLCIPANEPPLEPWALLDGNGPRTVLYYQDAAERDVDDSMSLLVCIEFDKAGDVVASLGNGAVGRLDSRTASEITPTLRNLERRGLAMVVRGYHAPAAGGAELTVNLNGVQELGAPQALSPVPYLPLAEAERLPELVSVGASTAASVGGAEHHEAQAPEVPAAPPVTAPDAQFKTDQDAAQAALAAESTPEPPSQAEQDEAERRAQLKHALHPICLTAGAILILLIIAGVIAISSQWVGDNSAYESPVAEAQAEVPAKSSPAE
;
A
#
# COMPACT_ATOMS: atom_id res chain seq x y z
N MET A 1 25.95 21.32 -6.27
CA MET A 1 25.93 20.03 -5.53
C MET A 1 24.72 19.27 -6.03
N ARG A 2 24.85 17.98 -6.34
CA ARG A 2 23.70 17.16 -6.73
C ARG A 2 22.86 16.90 -5.48
N THR A 3 21.58 17.24 -5.50
CA THR A 3 20.63 16.92 -4.43
C THR A 3 20.50 15.40 -4.28
N PRO A 4 20.26 14.88 -3.07
CA PRO A 4 20.02 13.46 -2.89
C PRO A 4 18.74 13.03 -3.61
N ASN A 5 18.74 11.82 -4.17
CA ASN A 5 17.53 11.26 -4.77
C ASN A 5 16.57 10.75 -3.69
N TYR A 6 15.28 10.83 -3.97
CA TYR A 6 14.22 10.19 -3.21
C TYR A 6 13.50 9.20 -4.13
N VAL A 7 13.65 7.90 -3.88
CA VAL A 7 13.05 6.87 -4.72
C VAL A 7 11.55 6.75 -4.41
N VAL A 8 10.72 7.01 -5.42
CA VAL A 8 9.28 6.73 -5.40
C VAL A 8 9.06 5.34 -6.02
N PRO A 9 8.41 4.41 -5.30
CA PRO A 9 8.25 3.04 -5.78
C PRO A 9 7.28 2.97 -6.96
N ASP A 10 7.57 2.13 -7.96
CA ASP A 10 6.67 1.88 -9.11
C ASP A 10 5.88 0.57 -8.97
N HIS A 11 5.95 -0.06 -7.81
CA HIS A 11 5.29 -1.32 -7.48
C HIS A 11 5.10 -1.47 -5.98
N GLY A 12 4.25 -2.43 -5.60
CA GLY A 12 4.14 -2.86 -4.21
C GLY A 12 3.34 -1.95 -3.28
N ILE A 13 2.98 -0.74 -3.74
CA ILE A 13 2.14 0.23 -3.03
C ILE A 13 0.83 0.43 -3.81
N GLY A 14 0.01 -0.63 -3.86
CA GLY A 14 -1.27 -0.60 -4.56
C GLY A 14 -1.16 -0.53 -6.08
N ALA A 15 -2.17 0.09 -6.71
CA ALA A 15 -2.23 0.26 -8.16
C ALA A 15 -1.19 1.29 -8.64
N VAL A 16 -0.61 1.03 -9.81
CA VAL A 16 0.39 1.89 -10.45
C VAL A 16 -0.28 2.65 -11.58
N HIS A 17 -0.24 3.97 -11.51
CA HIS A 17 -0.66 4.86 -12.58
C HIS A 17 0.47 5.00 -13.61
N SER A 18 0.10 4.86 -14.89
CA SER A 18 0.98 5.10 -16.03
C SER A 18 0.58 6.41 -16.68
N ILE A 19 1.29 7.48 -16.36
CA ILE A 19 0.93 8.84 -16.80
C ILE A 19 1.77 9.23 -18.02
N PRO A 20 1.15 9.55 -19.17
CA PRO A 20 1.90 9.94 -20.35
C PRO A 20 2.63 11.28 -20.13
N THR A 21 3.87 11.35 -20.62
CA THR A 21 4.64 12.60 -20.64
C THR A 21 4.44 13.34 -21.95
N ILE A 22 4.73 14.65 -21.95
CA ILE A 22 4.65 15.52 -23.14
C ILE A 22 6.04 15.95 -23.60
N ASP A 23 6.14 16.48 -24.82
CA ASP A 23 7.40 16.97 -25.42
C ASP A 23 8.53 15.92 -25.40
N VAL A 24 8.19 14.67 -25.71
CA VAL A 24 9.15 13.54 -25.69
C VAL A 24 10.24 13.71 -26.75
N ASP A 25 11.50 13.69 -26.34
CA ASP A 25 12.66 13.56 -27.23
C ASP A 25 12.74 12.12 -27.75
N THR A 26 12.05 11.91 -28.88
CA THR A 26 11.97 10.61 -29.55
C THR A 26 13.34 10.04 -29.91
N ALA A 27 14.35 10.88 -30.18
CA ALA A 27 15.69 10.41 -30.54
C ALA A 27 16.43 9.84 -29.32
N LEU A 28 16.30 10.49 -28.16
CA LEU A 28 16.86 9.98 -26.91
C LEU A 28 16.13 8.72 -26.43
N VAL A 29 14.80 8.71 -26.46
CA VAL A 29 14.02 7.54 -26.04
C VAL A 29 14.24 6.34 -26.97
N THR A 30 14.36 6.56 -28.28
CA THR A 30 14.73 5.49 -29.24
C THR A 30 16.07 4.87 -28.88
N ARG A 31 17.08 5.69 -28.52
CA ARG A 31 18.39 5.17 -28.07
C ARG A 31 18.28 4.36 -26.78
N LEU A 32 17.39 4.74 -25.85
CA LEU A 32 17.16 3.97 -24.63
C LEU A 32 16.63 2.57 -24.95
N LEU A 33 15.62 2.50 -25.82
CA LEU A 33 15.04 1.23 -26.27
C LEU A 33 16.05 0.38 -27.05
N ASP A 34 16.82 0.99 -27.95
CA ASP A 34 17.86 0.30 -28.71
C ASP A 34 18.97 -0.26 -27.79
N ASN A 35 19.35 0.49 -26.76
CA ASN A 35 20.32 0.03 -25.75
C ASN A 35 19.76 -1.11 -24.88
N ALA A 36 18.45 -1.09 -24.59
CA ALA A 36 17.77 -2.17 -23.88
C ALA A 36 17.57 -3.41 -24.76
N GLY A 37 17.58 -3.25 -26.09
CA GLY A 37 17.31 -4.33 -27.04
C GLY A 37 15.86 -4.82 -27.01
N ALA A 38 14.92 -3.95 -26.61
CA ALA A 38 13.50 -4.27 -26.47
C ALA A 38 12.62 -3.09 -26.90
N ASP A 39 11.39 -3.39 -27.34
CA ASP A 39 10.40 -2.37 -27.70
C ASP A 39 9.71 -1.73 -26.49
N THR A 40 9.91 -2.30 -25.30
CA THR A 40 9.50 -1.73 -24.01
C THR A 40 10.66 -1.79 -23.03
N ALA A 41 10.94 -0.69 -22.35
CA ALA A 41 11.96 -0.64 -21.30
C ALA A 41 11.52 0.24 -20.14
N ASP A 42 11.71 -0.25 -18.91
CA ASP A 42 11.56 0.53 -17.69
C ASP A 42 12.93 1.11 -17.29
N VAL A 43 12.98 2.41 -17.04
CA VAL A 43 14.22 3.15 -16.73
C VAL A 43 13.99 4.09 -15.55
N GLN A 44 14.98 4.22 -14.66
CA GLN A 44 14.92 5.19 -13.58
C GLN A 44 15.23 6.59 -14.11
N VAL A 45 14.35 7.54 -13.81
CA VAL A 45 14.46 8.94 -14.22
C VAL A 45 14.31 9.85 -13.01
N THR A 46 14.92 11.03 -13.07
CA THR A 46 14.78 12.04 -12.03
C THR A 46 13.86 13.15 -12.49
N LEU A 47 13.00 13.63 -11.60
CA LEU A 47 12.09 14.73 -11.85
C LEU A 47 12.71 16.04 -11.38
N LEU A 48 13.02 16.93 -12.31
CA LEU A 48 13.55 18.26 -12.00
C LEU A 48 12.43 19.29 -12.01
N GLN A 49 12.24 19.99 -10.90
CA GLN A 49 11.24 21.04 -10.80
C GLN A 49 11.54 22.18 -11.79
N ARG A 50 10.55 22.57 -12.60
CA ARG A 50 10.70 23.52 -13.72
C ARG A 50 10.51 25.00 -13.30
N GLY A 51 10.17 25.26 -12.05
CA GLY A 51 9.92 26.59 -11.51
C GLY A 51 9.15 26.48 -10.19
N GLU A 52 8.68 27.60 -9.64
CA GLU A 52 8.05 27.59 -8.32
C GLU A 52 6.79 26.71 -8.26
N ASP A 53 5.98 26.62 -9.34
CA ASP A 53 4.67 25.94 -9.25
C ASP A 53 4.28 24.98 -10.38
N LEU A 54 5.06 24.78 -11.46
CA LEU A 54 4.49 24.17 -12.70
C LEU A 54 5.30 23.00 -13.28
N GLY A 55 5.00 21.80 -12.79
CA GLY A 55 5.43 20.51 -13.33
C GLY A 55 6.94 20.22 -13.27
N PHE A 56 7.34 19.13 -13.92
CA PHE A 56 8.71 18.61 -13.84
C PHE A 56 9.29 18.33 -15.22
N TYR A 57 10.59 18.54 -15.39
CA TYR A 57 11.35 17.91 -16.46
C TYR A 57 11.70 16.48 -16.07
N VAL A 58 11.59 15.56 -17.03
CA VAL A 58 11.99 14.17 -16.87
C VAL A 58 13.41 14.03 -17.38
N GLU A 59 14.38 13.89 -16.46
CA GLU A 59 15.80 13.77 -16.78
C GLU A 59 16.27 12.32 -16.64
N HIS A 60 17.09 11.86 -17.60
CA HIS A 60 17.88 10.64 -17.47
C HIS A 60 19.33 10.93 -17.84
N ASN A 61 20.25 10.62 -16.91
CA ASN A 61 21.70 10.79 -17.08
C ASN A 61 22.12 12.19 -17.59
N GLY A 62 21.53 13.27 -17.06
CA GLY A 62 21.83 14.65 -17.43
C GLY A 62 21.17 15.14 -18.71
N SER A 63 20.33 14.32 -19.36
CA SER A 63 19.59 14.70 -20.57
C SER A 63 18.08 14.72 -20.28
N ILE A 64 17.40 15.77 -20.72
CA ILE A 64 15.94 15.87 -20.61
C ILE A 64 15.30 14.97 -21.68
N LEU A 65 14.53 13.99 -21.24
CA LEU A 65 13.80 13.07 -22.11
C LEU A 65 12.42 13.60 -22.49
N SER A 66 11.75 14.24 -21.54
CA SER A 66 10.38 14.74 -21.72
C SER A 66 9.99 15.70 -20.59
N THR A 67 8.72 16.04 -20.57
CA THR A 67 8.10 16.92 -19.59
C THR A 67 6.93 16.19 -18.91
N PHE A 68 6.88 16.24 -17.59
CA PHE A 68 5.70 15.82 -16.83
C PHE A 68 4.64 16.93 -16.88
N PRO A 69 3.40 16.63 -17.32
CA PRO A 69 2.34 17.63 -17.46
C PRO A 69 2.04 18.34 -16.15
N GLU A 70 1.69 19.62 -16.23
CA GLU A 70 1.36 20.44 -15.06
C GLU A 70 0.06 19.98 -14.37
N GLU A 71 -0.98 19.71 -15.16
CA GLU A 71 -2.28 19.24 -14.66
C GLU A 71 -2.13 17.94 -13.86
N GLU A 72 -1.34 17.00 -14.38
CA GLU A 72 -1.01 15.75 -13.70
C GLU A 72 -0.16 16.01 -12.45
N ALA A 73 0.82 16.91 -12.51
CA ALA A 73 1.67 17.23 -11.36
C ALA A 73 0.90 17.83 -10.18
N LEU A 74 -0.22 18.53 -10.44
CA LEU A 74 -1.09 19.05 -9.39
C LEU A 74 -1.80 17.93 -8.59
N GLU A 75 -2.02 16.76 -9.20
CA GLU A 75 -2.57 15.60 -8.49
C GLU A 75 -1.54 14.93 -7.57
N TYR A 76 -0.24 15.20 -7.75
CA TYR A 76 0.86 14.64 -6.97
C TYR A 76 1.60 15.71 -6.15
N PRO A 77 0.96 16.34 -5.15
CA PRO A 77 1.61 17.35 -4.30
C PRO A 77 2.85 16.81 -3.58
N GLU A 78 2.91 15.49 -3.36
CA GLU A 78 4.04 14.79 -2.74
C GLU A 78 5.34 14.95 -3.55
N LEU A 79 5.28 15.01 -4.88
CA LEU A 79 6.46 15.22 -5.72
C LEU A 79 7.04 16.63 -5.52
N ALA A 80 6.18 17.63 -5.40
CA ALA A 80 6.57 18.99 -5.08
C ALA A 80 7.13 19.07 -3.65
N HIS A 81 6.54 18.34 -2.70
CA HIS A 81 7.03 18.26 -1.32
C HIS A 81 8.44 17.66 -1.23
N ILE A 82 8.70 16.57 -1.97
CA ILE A 82 10.05 15.99 -2.10
C ILE A 82 11.04 17.05 -2.62
N ALA A 83 10.67 17.78 -3.68
CA ALA A 83 11.51 18.82 -4.26
C ALA A 83 11.79 19.98 -3.28
N ALA A 84 10.74 20.45 -2.58
CA ALA A 84 10.83 21.50 -1.56
C ALA A 84 11.75 21.13 -0.38
N ALA A 85 11.89 19.83 -0.08
CA ALA A 85 12.82 19.31 0.90
C ALA A 85 14.29 19.22 0.41
N ASN A 86 14.61 19.80 -0.76
CA ASN A 86 15.92 19.71 -1.43
C ASN A 86 16.32 18.28 -1.80
N LEU A 87 15.33 17.44 -2.11
CA LEU A 87 15.54 16.11 -2.69
C LEU A 87 15.08 16.10 -4.15
N THR A 88 15.54 15.12 -4.91
CA THR A 88 15.10 14.94 -6.29
C THR A 88 14.27 13.67 -6.39
N PRO A 89 12.97 13.75 -6.73
CA PRO A 89 12.17 12.55 -6.96
C PRO A 89 12.81 11.69 -8.05
N GLU A 90 13.05 10.43 -7.74
CA GLU A 90 13.51 9.40 -8.67
C GLU A 90 12.38 8.41 -8.86
N VAL A 91 11.92 8.28 -10.10
CA VAL A 91 10.71 7.54 -10.46
C VAL A 91 11.02 6.62 -11.64
N THR A 92 10.20 5.59 -11.82
CA THR A 92 10.33 4.71 -12.99
C THR A 92 9.58 5.30 -14.17
N ALA A 93 10.23 5.44 -15.33
CA ALA A 93 9.58 5.74 -16.60
C ALA A 93 9.54 4.49 -17.47
N ARG A 94 8.43 4.29 -18.18
CA ARG A 94 8.28 3.25 -19.20
C ARG A 94 8.39 3.88 -20.58
N ALA A 95 9.41 3.47 -21.32
CA ALA A 95 9.58 3.78 -22.74
C ALA A 95 8.93 2.67 -23.57
N GLU A 96 8.18 3.05 -24.61
CA GLU A 96 7.51 2.11 -25.50
C GLU A 96 7.66 2.54 -26.96
N ARG A 97 7.94 1.57 -27.83
CA ARG A 97 7.89 1.69 -29.29
C ARG A 97 6.65 0.97 -29.80
N PHE A 98 5.83 1.68 -30.55
CA PHE A 98 4.66 1.12 -31.23
C PHE A 98 5.00 0.68 -32.65
N ASP A 99 4.18 -0.23 -33.18
CA ASP A 99 4.37 -0.83 -34.51
C ASP A 99 4.44 0.20 -35.66
N GLU A 100 3.80 1.36 -35.48
CA GLU A 100 3.81 2.47 -36.44
C GLU A 100 5.08 3.35 -36.36
N GLY A 101 6.07 2.95 -35.55
CA GLY A 101 7.28 3.71 -35.27
C GLY A 101 7.08 4.86 -34.28
N GLY A 102 5.89 4.96 -33.69
CA GLY A 102 5.60 5.90 -32.60
C GLY A 102 6.40 5.55 -31.35
N ILE A 103 6.84 6.57 -30.63
CA ILE A 103 7.56 6.44 -29.36
C ILE A 103 6.73 7.12 -28.28
N ALA A 104 6.50 6.42 -27.17
CA ALA A 104 5.90 7.00 -25.97
C ALA A 104 6.84 6.84 -24.77
N LEU A 105 6.66 7.76 -23.83
CA LEU A 105 7.27 7.72 -22.52
C LEU A 105 6.21 8.07 -21.48
N SER A 106 5.97 7.16 -20.53
CA SER A 106 5.07 7.37 -19.41
C SER A 106 5.81 7.24 -18.08
N LEU A 107 5.36 7.97 -17.05
CA LEU A 107 5.83 7.79 -15.68
C LEU A 107 4.97 6.75 -14.97
N ARG A 108 5.61 5.86 -14.22
CA ARG A 108 4.96 4.85 -13.39
C ARG A 108 5.02 5.32 -11.94
N LEU A 109 3.88 5.79 -11.44
CA LEU A 109 3.73 6.32 -10.08
C LEU A 109 2.70 5.50 -9.29
N PRO A 110 2.81 5.42 -7.95
CA PRO A 110 1.70 5.03 -7.09
C PRO A 110 0.49 5.94 -7.29
N LEU A 111 -0.66 5.59 -6.71
CA LEU A 111 -1.76 6.55 -6.60
C LEU A 111 -1.33 7.81 -5.82
N PRO A 112 -1.94 8.97 -6.08
CA PRO A 112 -1.79 10.14 -5.21
C PRO A 112 -1.99 9.82 -3.74
N GLY A 113 -1.13 10.36 -2.87
CA GLY A 113 -1.10 10.10 -1.43
C GLY A 113 -0.29 8.86 -1.01
N LEU A 114 0.30 8.12 -1.96
CA LEU A 114 1.10 6.92 -1.68
C LEU A 114 2.58 7.04 -2.06
N CYS A 115 3.03 8.18 -2.57
CA CYS A 115 4.41 8.40 -3.01
C CYS A 115 5.38 8.50 -1.82
N ILE A 116 4.92 9.02 -0.69
CA ILE A 116 5.68 9.17 0.56
C ILE A 116 5.07 8.27 1.64
N PRO A 117 5.86 7.50 2.41
CA PRO A 117 5.33 6.73 3.52
C PRO A 117 4.67 7.61 4.59
N ALA A 118 3.52 7.17 5.11
CA ALA A 118 2.73 7.87 6.11
C ALA A 118 3.35 7.84 7.53
N ASN A 119 4.36 6.99 7.75
CA ASN A 119 5.07 6.87 9.02
C ASN A 119 6.55 7.25 8.91
N GLU A 120 7.15 7.57 10.06
CA GLU A 120 8.57 7.89 10.14
C GLU A 120 9.44 6.62 9.99
N PRO A 121 10.62 6.72 9.35
CA PRO A 121 11.57 5.62 9.35
C PRO A 121 12.06 5.32 10.78
N PRO A 122 12.57 4.11 11.05
CA PRO A 122 13.12 3.78 12.36
C PRO A 122 14.26 4.70 12.78
N LEU A 123 14.32 5.01 14.08
CA LEU A 123 15.43 5.76 14.68
C LEU A 123 16.73 4.95 14.72
N GLU A 124 16.61 3.63 14.80
CA GLU A 124 17.72 2.68 14.80
C GLU A 124 18.33 2.58 13.40
N PRO A 125 19.63 2.26 13.25
CA PRO A 125 20.20 1.97 11.95
C PRO A 125 19.40 0.88 11.23
N TRP A 126 19.00 1.14 9.99
CA TRP A 126 18.09 0.27 9.26
C TRP A 126 18.50 0.08 7.79
N ALA A 127 18.04 -1.02 7.19
CA ALA A 127 18.21 -1.34 5.78
C ALA A 127 16.84 -1.50 5.13
N LEU A 128 16.60 -0.75 4.05
CA LEU A 128 15.44 -0.99 3.20
C LEU A 128 15.69 -2.24 2.37
N LEU A 129 14.82 -3.23 2.49
CA LEU A 129 14.79 -4.37 1.58
C LEU A 129 13.70 -4.10 0.57
N ASP A 130 14.12 -4.08 -0.69
CA ASP A 130 13.21 -3.98 -1.81
C ASP A 130 12.86 -5.37 -2.33
N GLY A 131 11.63 -5.52 -2.80
CA GLY A 131 11.09 -6.79 -3.24
C GLY A 131 9.89 -6.59 -4.17
N ASN A 132 9.62 -7.60 -4.98
CA ASN A 132 8.46 -7.59 -5.89
C ASN A 132 7.48 -8.74 -5.60
N GLY A 133 7.75 -9.53 -4.56
CA GLY A 133 6.84 -10.54 -4.04
C GLY A 133 5.94 -9.99 -2.93
N PRO A 134 4.67 -9.65 -3.21
CA PRO A 134 3.75 -9.20 -2.17
C PRO A 134 3.48 -10.34 -1.17
N ARG A 135 3.58 -10.03 0.12
CA ARG A 135 3.31 -10.94 1.24
C ARG A 135 2.31 -10.29 2.19
N THR A 136 1.21 -10.99 2.46
CA THR A 136 0.21 -10.52 3.41
C THR A 136 0.74 -10.64 4.84
N VAL A 137 0.63 -9.55 5.60
CA VAL A 137 0.79 -9.51 7.05
C VAL A 137 -0.57 -9.69 7.69
N LEU A 138 -0.68 -10.68 8.57
CA LEU A 138 -1.88 -10.93 9.35
C LEU A 138 -1.84 -10.03 10.58
N TYR A 139 -2.67 -8.98 10.58
CA TYR A 139 -2.84 -8.10 11.73
C TYR A 139 -3.22 -8.89 13.00
N TYR A 140 -2.68 -8.45 14.13
CA TYR A 140 -3.20 -8.85 15.43
C TYR A 140 -4.59 -8.22 15.67
N GLN A 141 -5.37 -8.85 16.55
CA GLN A 141 -6.75 -8.40 16.80
C GLN A 141 -6.82 -7.04 17.50
N ASP A 142 -5.76 -6.67 18.20
CA ASP A 142 -5.60 -5.45 18.99
C ASP A 142 -4.73 -4.38 18.30
N ALA A 143 -4.27 -4.63 17.06
CA ALA A 143 -3.53 -3.64 16.29
C ALA A 143 -4.46 -2.50 15.84
N ALA A 144 -4.19 -1.28 16.29
CA ALA A 144 -5.02 -0.11 15.99
C ALA A 144 -5.06 0.21 14.48
N GLU A 145 -3.97 -0.08 13.77
CA GLU A 145 -3.85 0.12 12.33
C GLU A 145 -4.86 -0.73 11.55
N ARG A 146 -5.37 -1.82 12.12
CA ARG A 146 -6.39 -2.67 11.50
C ARG A 146 -7.73 -1.93 11.29
N ASP A 147 -7.99 -0.91 12.10
CA ASP A 147 -9.25 -0.16 12.09
C ASP A 147 -9.16 1.13 11.26
N VAL A 148 -8.01 1.42 10.64
CA VAL A 148 -7.84 2.54 9.72
C VAL A 148 -8.47 2.21 8.37
N ASP A 149 -9.26 3.13 7.82
CA ASP A 149 -10.04 2.95 6.58
C ASP A 149 -9.47 3.76 5.40
N ASP A 150 -8.17 4.02 5.42
CA ASP A 150 -7.46 4.77 4.38
C ASP A 150 -6.41 3.90 3.70
N SER A 151 -6.09 4.16 2.43
CA SER A 151 -4.94 3.52 1.78
C SER A 151 -3.65 4.25 2.13
N MET A 152 -2.61 3.52 2.54
CA MET A 152 -1.35 4.13 2.99
C MET A 152 -0.13 3.36 2.51
N SER A 153 0.91 4.12 2.17
CA SER A 153 2.28 3.63 2.02
C SER A 153 2.96 3.65 3.39
N LEU A 154 3.62 2.57 3.79
CA LEU A 154 4.22 2.42 5.12
C LEU A 154 5.64 1.85 5.04
N LEU A 155 6.48 2.25 5.99
CA LEU A 155 7.75 1.60 6.31
C LEU A 155 7.51 0.60 7.43
N VAL A 156 7.52 -0.70 7.10
CA VAL A 156 7.24 -1.79 8.04
C VAL A 156 8.55 -2.40 8.50
N CYS A 157 8.76 -2.47 9.80
CA CYS A 157 9.87 -3.21 10.39
C CYS A 157 9.54 -4.69 10.44
N ILE A 158 10.47 -5.54 10.05
CA ILE A 158 10.36 -6.99 10.23
C ILE A 158 11.40 -7.41 11.25
N GLU A 159 10.96 -8.03 12.35
CA GLU A 159 11.82 -8.32 13.50
C GLU A 159 11.44 -9.64 14.19
N PHE A 160 12.27 -10.06 15.14
CA PHE A 160 11.92 -11.18 16.02
C PHE A 160 11.30 -10.67 17.30
N ASP A 161 10.19 -11.27 17.71
CA ASP A 161 9.65 -11.03 19.03
C ASP A 161 10.47 -11.73 20.13
N LYS A 162 10.00 -11.63 21.39
CA LYS A 162 10.66 -12.27 22.54
C LYS A 162 10.66 -13.80 22.48
N ALA A 163 9.71 -14.40 21.75
CA ALA A 163 9.65 -15.84 21.53
C ALA A 163 10.55 -16.30 20.38
N GLY A 164 11.04 -15.36 19.56
CA GLY A 164 11.83 -15.64 18.37
C GLY A 164 10.98 -15.85 17.12
N ASP A 165 9.69 -15.49 17.16
CA ASP A 165 8.80 -15.50 16.01
C ASP A 165 9.00 -14.24 15.17
N VAL A 166 8.84 -14.35 13.85
CA VAL A 166 8.98 -13.21 12.94
C VAL A 166 7.68 -12.40 12.92
N VAL A 167 7.78 -11.13 13.29
CA VAL A 167 6.66 -10.20 13.38
C VAL A 167 6.90 -8.97 12.49
N ALA A 168 5.81 -8.35 12.09
CA ALA A 168 5.79 -7.05 11.43
C ALA A 168 5.42 -5.98 12.46
N SER A 169 6.18 -4.90 12.48
CA SER A 169 6.07 -3.83 13.47
C SER A 169 6.01 -2.47 12.81
N LEU A 170 5.21 -1.59 13.41
CA LEU A 170 5.07 -0.18 13.04
C LEU A 170 5.30 0.64 14.29
N GLY A 171 6.27 1.57 14.27
CA GLY A 171 6.51 2.53 15.34
C GLY A 171 6.61 1.91 16.75
N ASN A 172 5.48 1.89 17.47
CA ASN A 172 5.37 1.56 18.89
C ASN A 172 5.17 0.05 19.19
N GLY A 173 5.05 -0.83 18.20
CA GLY A 173 4.94 -2.25 18.46
C GLY A 173 4.70 -3.16 17.27
N ALA A 174 4.61 -4.46 17.57
CA ALA A 174 4.26 -5.49 16.60
C ALA A 174 2.78 -5.38 16.25
N VAL A 175 2.49 -5.22 14.96
CA VAL A 175 1.12 -5.06 14.43
C VAL A 175 0.58 -6.33 13.82
N GLY A 176 1.46 -7.26 13.44
CA GLY A 176 1.02 -8.52 12.87
C GLY A 176 2.16 -9.49 12.62
N ARG A 177 1.83 -10.58 11.92
CA ARG A 177 2.78 -11.65 11.60
C ARG A 177 2.70 -12.06 10.14
N LEU A 178 3.83 -12.53 9.62
CA LEU A 178 3.89 -13.21 8.33
C LEU A 178 3.48 -14.67 8.49
N ASP A 179 3.07 -15.32 7.40
CA ASP A 179 2.84 -16.76 7.41
C ASP A 179 4.13 -17.54 7.67
N SER A 180 4.03 -18.76 8.22
CA SER A 180 5.19 -19.53 8.66
C SER A 180 6.20 -19.83 7.54
N ARG A 181 5.74 -19.96 6.28
CA ARG A 181 6.63 -20.20 5.15
C ARG A 181 7.42 -18.93 4.85
N THR A 182 6.74 -17.79 4.71
CA THR A 182 7.42 -16.50 4.47
C THR A 182 8.38 -16.17 5.62
N ALA A 183 7.96 -16.33 6.87
CA ALA A 183 8.80 -16.13 8.05
C ALA A 183 10.09 -16.98 8.00
N SER A 184 9.96 -18.26 7.63
CA SER A 184 11.11 -19.17 7.48
C SER A 184 12.04 -18.75 6.34
N GLU A 185 11.48 -18.30 5.21
CA GLU A 185 12.24 -17.81 4.04
C GLU A 185 13.08 -16.57 4.38
N ILE A 186 12.58 -15.65 5.22
CA ILE A 186 13.29 -14.39 5.54
C ILE A 186 14.16 -14.45 6.79
N THR A 187 13.97 -15.46 7.65
CA THR A 187 14.72 -15.64 8.91
C THR A 187 16.24 -15.54 8.73
N PRO A 188 16.89 -16.16 7.71
CA PRO A 188 18.34 -16.03 7.51
C PRO A 188 18.79 -14.59 7.25
N THR A 189 18.02 -13.85 6.44
CA THR A 189 18.27 -12.45 6.11
C THR A 189 18.11 -11.58 7.36
N LEU A 190 17.02 -11.77 8.11
CA LEU A 190 16.76 -11.03 9.34
C LEU A 190 17.88 -11.24 10.37
N ARG A 191 18.29 -12.49 10.60
CA ARG A 191 19.44 -12.82 11.49
C ARG A 191 20.77 -12.23 11.00
N ASN A 192 20.94 -12.01 9.71
CA ASN A 192 22.13 -11.34 9.18
C ASN A 192 22.14 -9.85 9.53
N LEU A 193 21.00 -9.19 9.37
CA LEU A 193 20.83 -7.76 9.65
C LEU A 193 20.92 -7.47 11.16
N GLU A 194 20.28 -8.28 12.00
CA GLU A 194 20.41 -8.16 13.47
C GLU A 194 21.86 -8.28 13.94
N ARG A 195 22.62 -9.26 13.41
CA ARG A 195 24.06 -9.42 13.74
C ARG A 195 24.91 -8.21 13.36
N ARG A 196 24.41 -7.37 12.46
CA ARG A 196 25.06 -6.14 12.00
C ARG A 196 24.49 -4.89 12.68
N GLY A 197 23.54 -5.05 13.60
CA GLY A 197 22.86 -3.95 14.27
C GLY A 197 21.97 -3.14 13.33
N LEU A 198 21.36 -3.79 12.33
CA LEU A 198 20.47 -3.15 11.36
C LEU A 198 19.04 -3.70 11.51
N ALA A 199 18.06 -2.80 11.63
CA ALA A 199 16.65 -3.13 11.50
C ALA A 199 16.31 -3.43 10.02
N MET A 200 15.51 -4.46 9.78
CA MET A 200 15.00 -4.78 8.45
C MET A 200 13.72 -3.99 8.20
N VAL A 201 13.73 -3.09 7.21
CA VAL A 201 12.57 -2.28 6.83
C VAL A 201 12.14 -2.66 5.43
N VAL A 202 10.84 -2.72 5.21
CA VAL A 202 10.25 -2.95 3.89
C VAL A 202 9.13 -1.97 3.62
N ARG A 203 8.85 -1.76 2.33
CA ARG A 203 7.70 -1.01 1.87
C ARG A 203 6.43 -1.86 2.03
N GLY A 204 5.49 -1.34 2.81
CA GLY A 204 4.18 -1.89 3.06
C GLY A 204 3.07 -1.06 2.43
N TYR A 205 2.01 -1.72 2.02
CA TYR A 205 0.77 -1.12 1.56
C TYR A 205 -0.36 -1.57 2.47
N HIS A 206 -0.95 -0.62 3.16
CA HIS A 206 -2.16 -0.82 3.94
C HIS A 206 -3.36 -0.36 3.11
N ALA A 207 -4.41 -1.19 3.04
CA ALA A 207 -5.63 -0.84 2.33
C ALA A 207 -6.88 -1.46 3.00
N PRO A 208 -8.04 -0.78 2.94
CA PRO A 208 -9.31 -1.36 3.32
C PRO A 208 -9.65 -2.58 2.45
N ALA A 209 -10.08 -3.67 3.09
CA ALA A 209 -10.57 -4.86 2.40
C ALA A 209 -11.90 -5.35 3.01
N ALA A 210 -12.62 -6.21 2.28
CA ALA A 210 -13.97 -6.67 2.66
C ALA A 210 -14.04 -7.40 4.02
N GLY A 211 -12.89 -7.82 4.58
CA GLY A 211 -12.77 -8.48 5.89
C GLY A 211 -12.11 -7.63 6.98
N GLY A 212 -11.94 -6.32 6.75
CA GLY A 212 -11.07 -5.44 7.53
C GLY A 212 -9.81 -5.10 6.73
N ALA A 213 -9.01 -4.15 7.21
CA ALA A 213 -7.84 -3.71 6.48
C ALA A 213 -6.79 -4.82 6.31
N GLU A 214 -6.08 -4.78 5.19
CA GLU A 214 -5.00 -5.69 4.84
C GLU A 214 -3.68 -4.93 4.73
N LEU A 215 -2.62 -5.48 5.33
CA LEU A 215 -1.26 -4.99 5.15
C LEU A 215 -0.49 -5.97 4.27
N THR A 216 -0.01 -5.49 3.12
CA THR A 216 0.87 -6.24 2.23
C THR A 216 2.27 -5.63 2.27
N VAL A 217 3.29 -6.45 2.46
CA VAL A 217 4.69 -6.02 2.38
C VAL A 217 5.37 -6.66 1.19
N ASN A 218 6.28 -5.95 0.53
CA ASN A 218 7.01 -6.51 -0.60
C ASN A 218 8.33 -7.08 -0.14
N LEU A 219 8.44 -8.40 -0.26
CA LEU A 219 9.57 -9.18 0.24
C LEU A 219 9.96 -10.20 -0.82
N ASN A 220 11.22 -10.14 -1.22
CA ASN A 220 11.86 -11.27 -1.86
C ASN A 220 12.40 -12.22 -0.77
N GLY A 221 12.53 -13.50 -1.10
CA GLY A 221 13.04 -14.52 -0.18
C GLY A 221 14.49 -14.27 0.26
N VAL A 222 15.22 -15.33 0.64
CA VAL A 222 16.62 -15.23 1.12
C VAL A 222 17.44 -14.31 0.20
N GLN A 223 17.72 -13.11 0.69
CA GLN A 223 18.70 -12.22 0.13
C GLN A 223 20.01 -12.58 0.83
N GLU A 224 20.76 -13.53 0.24
CA GLU A 224 22.16 -13.77 0.58
C GLU A 224 23.01 -12.57 0.12
N LEU A 225 22.67 -11.35 0.56
CA LEU A 225 23.40 -10.17 0.14
C LEU A 225 24.73 -10.15 0.90
N GLY A 226 25.80 -10.52 0.17
CA GLY A 226 27.09 -9.88 0.37
C GLY A 226 26.88 -8.37 0.41
N ALA A 227 27.20 -7.76 1.56
CA ALA A 227 27.08 -6.34 1.88
C ALA A 227 25.89 -5.60 1.20
N PRO A 228 24.72 -5.40 1.86
CA PRO A 228 23.76 -4.41 1.37
C PRO A 228 24.49 -3.08 1.23
N GLN A 229 24.57 -2.59 -0.01
CA GLN A 229 25.29 -1.39 -0.38
C GLN A 229 24.56 -0.09 0.02
N ALA A 230 23.33 -0.18 0.53
CA ALA A 230 22.54 0.99 0.89
C ALA A 230 22.25 1.02 2.40
N LEU A 231 23.01 1.87 3.10
CA LEU A 231 22.55 2.50 4.34
C LEU A 231 21.43 3.49 3.93
N SER A 232 20.20 3.23 4.37
CA SER A 232 19.06 4.16 4.38
C SER A 232 18.79 4.93 3.06
N PRO A 233 18.08 4.35 2.07
CA PRO A 233 17.84 4.99 0.77
C PRO A 233 16.66 5.98 0.75
N VAL A 234 15.88 6.11 1.84
CA VAL A 234 14.73 7.02 1.89
C VAL A 234 14.98 8.08 2.96
N PRO A 235 15.39 9.30 2.57
CA PRO A 235 15.50 10.41 3.52
C PRO A 235 14.11 10.69 4.13
N TYR A 236 14.08 10.96 5.44
CA TYR A 236 12.83 11.32 6.12
C TYR A 236 12.25 12.59 5.52
N LEU A 237 10.97 12.52 5.15
CA LEU A 237 10.17 13.64 4.70
C LEU A 237 9.01 13.83 5.67
N PRO A 238 9.02 14.88 6.50
CA PRO A 238 7.88 15.14 7.37
C PRO A 238 6.67 15.50 6.49
N LEU A 239 5.63 14.68 6.52
CA LEU A 239 4.30 15.05 6.01
C LEU A 239 3.61 16.01 6.99
N ALA A 240 2.62 16.77 6.53
CA ALA A 240 1.82 17.61 7.41
C ALA A 240 1.08 16.71 8.43
N GLU A 241 0.86 17.19 9.65
CA GLU A 241 0.31 16.39 10.75
C GLU A 241 -1.10 15.82 10.46
N ALA A 242 -1.83 16.41 9.51
CA ALA A 242 -3.13 15.94 9.03
C ALA A 242 -3.05 14.70 8.09
N GLU A 243 -1.88 14.42 7.52
CA GLU A 243 -1.63 13.28 6.62
C GLU A 243 -0.90 12.13 7.33
N ARG A 244 -0.57 12.33 8.62
CA ARG A 244 -0.01 11.28 9.48
C ARG A 244 -1.16 10.48 10.10
N LEU A 245 -0.89 9.19 10.34
CA LEU A 245 -1.72 8.40 11.24
C LEU A 245 -1.93 9.16 12.57
N PRO A 246 -3.16 9.29 13.07
CA PRO A 246 -3.40 9.86 14.39
C PRO A 246 -2.68 8.99 15.44
N GLU A 247 -1.71 9.59 16.14
CA GLU A 247 -0.86 9.03 17.20
C GLU A 247 0.30 8.08 16.82
N LEU A 248 1.15 8.47 15.86
CA LEU A 248 2.54 7.95 15.75
C LEU A 248 3.61 8.99 16.15
N VAL A 249 3.24 10.01 16.95
CA VAL A 249 4.18 11.04 17.42
C VAL A 249 5.26 10.38 18.30
N SER A 250 6.47 10.31 17.75
CA SER A 250 7.69 10.05 18.51
C SER A 250 7.85 11.15 19.58
N VAL A 251 7.69 10.76 20.84
CA VAL A 251 8.01 11.61 22.00
C VAL A 251 9.52 11.82 22.02
N GLY A 252 9.96 13.04 21.66
CA GLY A 252 11.38 13.35 21.61
C GLY A 252 11.78 14.82 21.56
N ALA A 253 10.90 15.77 21.90
CA ALA A 253 11.30 17.14 22.17
C ALA A 253 10.88 17.51 23.59
N SER A 254 11.81 17.29 24.53
CA SER A 254 11.68 17.73 25.91
C SER A 254 11.42 19.23 25.93
N THR A 255 10.26 19.60 26.45
CA THR A 255 9.90 20.97 26.81
C THR A 255 10.92 21.51 27.83
N ALA A 256 11.75 22.44 27.38
CA ALA A 256 12.44 23.36 28.27
C ALA A 256 11.84 24.75 28.05
N ALA A 257 10.82 25.05 28.85
CA ALA A 257 10.43 26.42 29.13
C ALA A 257 11.62 27.14 29.78
N SER A 258 12.05 28.27 29.21
CA SER A 258 12.78 29.29 29.96
C SER A 258 12.12 30.63 29.71
N VAL A 259 11.48 31.12 30.77
CA VAL A 259 10.90 32.45 30.93
C VAL A 259 12.00 33.42 31.37
N GLY A 260 11.95 34.65 30.85
CA GLY A 260 12.66 35.84 31.36
C GLY A 260 13.62 36.43 30.33
N GLY A 261 13.59 37.71 29.95
CA GLY A 261 12.86 38.86 30.47
C GLY A 261 13.02 40.04 29.49
N ALA A 262 12.27 41.10 29.76
CA ALA A 262 12.04 42.29 28.95
C ALA A 262 13.30 43.07 28.49
N GLU A 263 13.19 43.84 27.40
CA GLU A 263 13.12 45.32 27.45
C GLU A 263 13.01 45.98 26.04
N HIS A 264 12.01 46.87 25.92
CA HIS A 264 11.89 48.11 25.15
C HIS A 264 12.42 48.26 23.71
N HIS A 265 11.52 48.62 22.77
CA HIS A 265 11.56 49.93 22.10
C HIS A 265 10.19 50.30 21.46
N GLU A 266 9.65 51.44 21.90
CA GLU A 266 8.54 52.20 21.31
C GLU A 266 9.04 53.00 20.10
N ALA A 267 8.29 53.04 19.00
CA ALA A 267 8.27 54.16 18.04
C ALA A 267 7.04 54.12 17.11
N GLN A 268 5.95 54.72 17.62
CA GLN A 268 5.04 55.69 16.98
C GLN A 268 4.67 55.59 15.48
N ALA A 269 3.35 55.48 15.25
CA ALA A 269 2.65 55.69 13.98
C ALA A 269 2.43 57.19 13.64
N PRO A 270 2.07 57.51 12.39
CA PRO A 270 1.14 58.59 12.09
C PRO A 270 -0.12 58.10 11.35
N GLU A 271 -1.20 58.87 11.55
CA GLU A 271 -2.61 58.55 11.38
C GLU A 271 -3.26 59.28 10.17
N VAL A 272 -4.39 58.71 9.68
CA VAL A 272 -5.58 59.36 9.04
C VAL A 272 -5.50 59.63 7.51
N PRO A 273 -6.61 59.56 6.69
CA PRO A 273 -8.06 59.43 6.99
C PRO A 273 -8.86 58.32 6.25
N ALA A 274 -10.07 58.05 6.78
CA ALA A 274 -11.11 57.16 6.23
C ALA A 274 -12.02 57.83 5.16
N ALA A 275 -12.56 57.01 4.26
CA ALA A 275 -13.55 57.35 3.23
C ALA A 275 -14.65 56.24 3.12
N PRO A 276 -15.85 56.55 2.55
CA PRO A 276 -17.17 56.05 2.98
C PRO A 276 -17.64 54.70 2.34
N PRO A 277 -18.75 54.10 2.81
CA PRO A 277 -19.20 52.78 2.34
C PRO A 277 -19.87 52.88 0.97
N VAL A 278 -19.55 51.95 0.07
CA VAL A 278 -20.22 51.81 -1.24
C VAL A 278 -20.89 50.45 -1.31
N THR A 279 -22.20 50.52 -1.49
CA THR A 279 -23.18 49.44 -1.69
C THR A 279 -22.93 48.71 -3.01
N ALA A 280 -22.90 47.37 -3.00
CA ALA A 280 -22.85 46.55 -4.21
C ALA A 280 -24.25 46.38 -4.83
N PRO A 281 -24.40 46.30 -6.17
CA PRO A 281 -25.66 45.97 -6.82
C PRO A 281 -25.81 44.44 -7.05
N ASP A 282 -26.90 43.86 -6.51
CA ASP A 282 -27.32 42.45 -6.62
C ASP A 282 -27.84 42.02 -8.01
N ALA A 283 -27.34 42.60 -9.11
CA ALA A 283 -27.91 42.36 -10.44
C ALA A 283 -27.19 41.31 -11.29
N GLN A 284 -26.08 40.73 -10.82
CA GLN A 284 -25.18 39.95 -11.68
C GLN A 284 -25.28 38.42 -11.52
N PHE A 285 -26.10 37.92 -10.59
CA PHE A 285 -26.24 36.48 -10.32
C PHE A 285 -27.36 35.77 -11.10
N LYS A 286 -28.19 36.50 -11.86
CA LYS A 286 -29.39 35.92 -12.48
C LYS A 286 -29.21 35.43 -13.92
N THR A 287 -28.11 35.78 -14.57
CA THR A 287 -27.88 35.44 -15.99
C THR A 287 -27.09 34.13 -16.16
N ASP A 288 -26.27 33.74 -15.19
CA ASP A 288 -25.46 32.52 -15.26
C ASP A 288 -26.24 31.25 -14.87
N GLN A 289 -27.31 31.37 -14.08
CA GLN A 289 -28.17 30.23 -13.72
C GLN A 289 -29.04 29.74 -14.88
N ASP A 290 -29.53 30.64 -15.75
CA ASP A 290 -30.35 30.26 -16.92
C ASP A 290 -29.50 29.58 -18.02
N ALA A 291 -28.20 29.90 -18.11
CA ALA A 291 -27.27 29.23 -19.03
C ALA A 291 -26.90 27.81 -18.56
N ALA A 292 -26.72 27.61 -17.25
CA ALA A 292 -26.45 26.31 -16.65
C ALA A 292 -27.64 25.33 -16.77
N GLN A 293 -28.87 25.85 -16.70
CA GLN A 293 -30.08 25.03 -16.77
C GLN A 293 -30.44 24.60 -18.21
N ALA A 294 -30.00 25.36 -19.23
CA ALA A 294 -30.13 24.98 -20.63
C ALA A 294 -29.13 23.89 -21.07
N ALA A 295 -27.94 23.84 -20.46
CA ALA A 295 -26.93 22.80 -20.71
C ALA A 295 -27.37 21.42 -20.16
N LEU A 296 -27.93 21.40 -18.95
CA LEU A 296 -28.46 20.18 -18.32
C LEU A 296 -29.65 19.55 -19.07
N ALA A 297 -30.43 20.33 -19.81
CA ALA A 297 -31.54 19.83 -20.62
C ALA A 297 -31.08 19.19 -21.95
N ALA A 298 -29.88 19.51 -22.44
CA ALA A 298 -29.33 18.95 -23.68
C ALA A 298 -28.63 17.59 -23.48
N GLU A 299 -28.16 17.29 -22.26
CA GLU A 299 -27.48 16.03 -21.90
C GLU A 299 -28.43 14.85 -21.59
N SER A 300 -29.75 15.06 -21.60
CA SER A 300 -30.74 14.02 -21.26
C SER A 300 -31.33 13.28 -22.47
N THR A 301 -30.68 13.33 -23.65
CA THR A 301 -31.10 12.48 -24.78
C THR A 301 -30.20 11.24 -24.83
N PRO A 302 -30.70 10.05 -24.43
CA PRO A 302 -29.89 8.84 -24.50
C PRO A 302 -29.60 8.49 -25.95
N GLU A 303 -28.32 8.48 -26.30
CA GLU A 303 -27.83 7.98 -27.57
C GLU A 303 -28.06 6.45 -27.62
N PRO A 304 -28.65 5.89 -28.69
CA PRO A 304 -28.91 4.46 -28.76
C PRO A 304 -27.58 3.67 -28.76
N PRO A 305 -27.46 2.58 -27.99
CA PRO A 305 -26.21 1.83 -27.85
C PRO A 305 -25.74 1.28 -29.19
N SER A 306 -24.43 1.32 -29.40
CA SER A 306 -23.78 0.89 -30.63
C SER A 306 -24.01 -0.60 -30.90
N GLN A 307 -23.96 -1.02 -32.17
CA GLN A 307 -24.14 -2.44 -32.53
C GLN A 307 -23.14 -3.37 -31.83
N ALA A 308 -21.92 -2.88 -31.55
CA ALA A 308 -20.91 -3.64 -30.82
C ALA A 308 -21.31 -3.91 -29.35
N GLU A 309 -21.95 -2.94 -28.69
CA GLU A 309 -22.42 -3.09 -27.31
C GLU A 309 -23.64 -4.00 -27.21
N GLN A 310 -24.50 -3.99 -28.23
CA GLN A 310 -25.64 -4.91 -28.34
C GLN A 310 -25.17 -6.36 -28.56
N ASP A 311 -24.18 -6.57 -29.43
CA ASP A 311 -23.59 -7.88 -29.69
C ASP A 311 -22.85 -8.44 -28.45
N GLU A 312 -22.19 -7.59 -27.67
CA GLU A 312 -21.53 -8.01 -26.43
C GLU A 312 -22.53 -8.37 -25.33
N ALA A 313 -23.61 -7.58 -25.19
CA ALA A 313 -24.70 -7.87 -24.25
C ALA A 313 -25.40 -9.19 -24.59
N GLU A 314 -25.64 -9.46 -25.88
CA GLU A 314 -26.26 -10.70 -26.33
C GLU A 314 -25.34 -11.92 -26.13
N ARG A 315 -24.02 -11.77 -26.36
CA ARG A 315 -23.02 -12.80 -26.03
C ARG A 315 -22.97 -13.10 -24.54
N ARG A 316 -23.00 -12.08 -23.68
CA ARG A 316 -23.02 -12.27 -22.21
C ARG A 316 -24.30 -12.95 -21.74
N ALA A 317 -25.44 -12.66 -22.37
CA ALA A 317 -26.71 -13.32 -22.07
C ALA A 317 -26.71 -14.80 -22.49
N GLN A 318 -26.17 -15.12 -23.68
CA GLN A 318 -26.03 -16.50 -24.17
C GLN A 318 -25.06 -17.32 -23.30
N LEU A 319 -23.96 -16.73 -22.83
CA LEU A 319 -23.00 -17.39 -21.95
C LEU A 319 -23.62 -17.75 -20.58
N LYS A 320 -24.44 -16.85 -20.02
CA LYS A 320 -25.17 -17.11 -18.77
C LYS A 320 -26.20 -18.23 -18.92
N HIS A 321 -26.88 -18.30 -20.07
CA HIS A 321 -27.86 -19.38 -20.34
C HIS A 321 -27.19 -20.76 -20.53
N ALA A 322 -25.94 -20.78 -21.00
CA ALA A 322 -25.16 -22.01 -21.17
C ALA A 322 -24.52 -22.54 -19.87
N LEU A 323 -24.15 -21.67 -18.92
CA LEU A 323 -23.55 -22.09 -17.64
C LEU A 323 -24.57 -22.59 -16.60
N HIS A 324 -25.81 -22.10 -16.64
CA HIS A 324 -26.82 -22.41 -15.64
C HIS A 324 -27.18 -23.91 -15.48
N PRO A 325 -27.24 -24.75 -16.54
CA PRO A 325 -27.47 -26.20 -16.39
C PRO A 325 -26.23 -26.99 -15.92
N ILE A 326 -25.01 -26.46 -16.13
CA ILE A 326 -23.75 -27.12 -15.76
C ILE A 326 -23.49 -26.99 -14.24
N CYS A 327 -23.79 -25.82 -13.66
CA CYS A 327 -23.62 -25.61 -12.21
C CYS A 327 -24.62 -26.41 -11.35
N LEU A 328 -25.86 -26.59 -11.82
CA LEU A 328 -26.88 -27.36 -11.09
C LEU A 328 -26.57 -28.86 -11.06
N THR A 329 -26.01 -29.41 -12.14
CA THR A 329 -25.63 -30.82 -12.22
C THR A 329 -24.39 -31.14 -11.38
N ALA A 330 -23.38 -30.26 -11.40
CA ALA A 330 -22.20 -30.40 -10.54
C ALA A 330 -22.53 -30.28 -9.04
N GLY A 331 -23.41 -29.34 -8.66
CA GLY A 331 -23.85 -29.16 -7.28
C GLY A 331 -24.63 -30.36 -6.73
N ALA A 332 -25.51 -30.96 -7.52
CA ALA A 332 -26.26 -32.15 -7.12
C ALA A 332 -25.36 -33.39 -6.92
N ILE A 333 -24.33 -33.55 -7.76
CA ILE A 333 -23.37 -34.65 -7.64
C ILE A 333 -22.50 -34.48 -6.38
N LEU A 334 -22.07 -33.26 -6.06
CA LEU A 334 -21.29 -32.99 -4.85
C LEU A 334 -22.09 -33.28 -3.58
N ILE A 335 -23.37 -32.89 -3.55
CA ILE A 335 -24.26 -33.17 -2.40
C ILE A 335 -24.49 -34.69 -2.25
N LEU A 336 -24.68 -35.42 -3.35
CA LEU A 336 -24.80 -36.88 -3.31
C LEU A 336 -23.53 -37.57 -2.80
N LEU A 337 -22.34 -37.08 -3.19
CA LEU A 337 -21.06 -37.60 -2.70
C LEU A 337 -20.85 -37.35 -1.20
N ILE A 338 -21.28 -36.18 -0.70
CA ILE A 338 -21.23 -35.88 0.74
C ILE A 338 -22.18 -36.79 1.52
N ILE A 339 -23.42 -36.99 1.04
CA ILE A 339 -24.38 -37.87 1.70
C ILE A 339 -23.89 -39.33 1.69
N ALA A 340 -23.34 -39.81 0.58
CA ALA A 340 -22.77 -41.16 0.49
C ALA A 340 -21.54 -41.34 1.42
N GLY A 341 -20.69 -40.32 1.51
CA GLY A 341 -19.53 -40.31 2.42
C GLY A 341 -19.93 -40.36 3.90
N VAL A 342 -20.97 -39.62 4.30
CA VAL A 342 -21.50 -39.65 5.67
C VAL A 342 -22.09 -41.02 6.02
N ILE A 343 -22.78 -41.67 5.09
CA ILE A 343 -23.33 -43.03 5.31
C ILE A 343 -22.21 -44.08 5.44
N ALA A 344 -21.12 -43.96 4.68
CA ALA A 344 -19.98 -44.87 4.78
C ALA A 344 -19.21 -44.73 6.12
N ILE A 345 -19.13 -43.52 6.66
CA ILE A 345 -18.49 -43.26 7.96
C ILE A 345 -19.38 -43.78 9.10
N SER A 346 -20.70 -43.63 9.02
CA SER A 346 -21.62 -44.16 10.04
C SER A 346 -21.66 -45.69 10.06
N SER A 347 -21.44 -46.39 8.94
CA SER A 347 -21.40 -47.86 8.95
C SER A 347 -20.09 -48.43 9.48
N GLN A 348 -18.97 -47.71 9.37
CA GLN A 348 -17.70 -48.10 10.01
C GLN A 348 -17.73 -47.94 11.54
N TRP A 349 -18.51 -47.00 12.08
CA TRP A 349 -18.57 -46.73 13.52
C TRP A 349 -19.51 -47.65 14.31
N VAL A 350 -20.40 -48.39 13.65
CA VAL A 350 -21.32 -49.35 14.30
C VAL A 350 -20.77 -50.79 14.26
N GLY A 351 -19.67 -51.03 13.54
CA GLY A 351 -19.09 -52.38 13.37
C GLY A 351 -18.09 -52.84 14.44
N ASP A 352 -17.56 -51.95 15.28
CA ASP A 352 -16.34 -52.24 16.07
C ASP A 352 -16.54 -52.29 17.60
N ASN A 353 -17.77 -52.54 18.06
CA ASN A 353 -18.07 -52.78 19.49
C ASN A 353 -18.58 -54.22 19.72
N SER A 354 -17.75 -55.23 19.44
CA SER A 354 -17.97 -56.57 20.00
C SER A 354 -16.69 -57.42 20.04
N ALA A 355 -15.73 -57.07 20.91
CA ALA A 355 -14.75 -58.03 21.44
C ALA A 355 -13.95 -57.40 22.59
N TYR A 356 -14.48 -57.43 23.80
CA TYR A 356 -13.66 -57.49 25.01
C TYR A 356 -14.36 -58.45 25.98
N GLU A 357 -14.04 -59.74 25.83
CA GLU A 357 -14.19 -60.73 26.88
C GLU A 357 -13.19 -60.42 28.00
N SER A 358 -13.64 -60.47 29.26
CA SER A 358 -12.78 -60.64 30.42
C SER A 358 -13.36 -61.78 31.27
N PRO A 359 -12.53 -62.70 31.80
CA PRO A 359 -12.99 -64.01 32.27
C PRO A 359 -13.53 -63.97 33.71
N VAL A 360 -14.49 -64.86 33.97
CA VAL A 360 -15.05 -65.18 35.30
C VAL A 360 -14.36 -66.41 35.86
N ALA A 361 -14.02 -66.37 37.16
CA ALA A 361 -14.15 -67.48 38.14
C ALA A 361 -13.76 -66.94 39.54
N GLU A 362 -14.73 -66.82 40.46
CA GLU A 362 -14.87 -67.66 41.68
C GLU A 362 -13.83 -67.35 42.80
N ALA A 363 -14.13 -67.25 44.09
CA ALA A 363 -15.33 -67.48 44.90
C ALA A 363 -15.07 -66.93 46.34
N GLN A 364 -16.14 -66.89 47.15
CA GLN A 364 -16.16 -66.87 48.63
C GLN A 364 -15.70 -65.57 49.33
N ALA A 365 -16.16 -65.20 50.52
CA ALA A 365 -17.36 -65.41 51.33
C ALA A 365 -17.15 -64.51 52.56
N GLU A 366 -18.25 -64.14 53.22
CA GLU A 366 -18.31 -63.78 54.64
C GLU A 366 -17.93 -62.36 55.13
N VAL A 367 -18.60 -62.02 56.23
CA VAL A 367 -19.08 -60.70 56.65
C VAL A 367 -18.27 -60.23 57.90
N PRO A 368 -18.67 -59.21 58.68
CA PRO A 368 -17.85 -58.02 58.97
C PRO A 368 -17.38 -57.94 60.44
N ALA A 369 -16.54 -56.96 60.80
CA ALA A 369 -16.68 -56.21 62.07
C ALA A 369 -15.60 -55.14 62.27
N LYS A 370 -16.07 -53.91 62.52
CA LYS A 370 -15.66 -52.98 63.60
C LYS A 370 -14.40 -53.35 64.40
N SER A 371 -13.46 -52.40 64.53
CA SER A 371 -13.28 -51.57 65.74
C SER A 371 -11.96 -50.78 65.71
N SER A 372 -12.09 -49.44 65.68
CA SER A 372 -11.47 -48.44 66.59
C SER A 372 -9.95 -48.40 66.92
N PRO A 373 -9.44 -47.27 67.46
CA PRO A 373 -8.20 -46.60 67.03
C PRO A 373 -7.05 -46.61 68.06
N ALA A 374 -6.06 -45.73 67.81
CA ALA A 374 -4.86 -45.33 68.58
C ALA A 374 -3.57 -46.01 68.06
N GLU A 375 -2.44 -45.33 67.87
CA GLU A 375 -1.93 -44.04 68.42
C GLU A 375 -1.42 -43.07 67.34
#